data_AF-A0A8T6ESJ6-F1
#
_entry.id   AF-A0A8T6ESJ6-F1
#
_cell.length_a   1.000
_cell.length_b   1.000
_cell.length_c   1.000
_cell.angle_alpha   90.00
_cell.angle_beta   90.00
_cell.angle_gamma   90.00
#
_symmetry.space_group_name_H-M   'P 1'
#
loop_
_entity.id
_entity.type
_entity.pdbx_description
1 polymer ?
#
loop_
_entity_poly.entity_id
_entity_poly.type
_entity_poly.pdbx_seq_one_letter_code
_entity_poly.pdbx_strand_id
1 'polypeptide(L)'
;CAVISPAAPTDIVQSNRPRVLDGAYNIPLAELMDRKEPARTEAYEREARQRAALGLTDELIEVLRYSSTDPRGLVATAMNGSQRELLTALVRQYVDRMPDEIAELEWGKIDGPTFDAIHFAWAGPGDPRTPHYYRLQAPRFLIEFDNVQSDVNHIHSVWRDPEGDFGADILAQHYAHAHS
;
A
#
# COMPACT_ATOMS: atom_id res chain seq x y z
N CYS A 1 16.56 5.62 -4.91
CA CYS A 1 15.62 6.30 -5.85
C CYS A 1 14.21 6.06 -5.32
N ALA A 2 13.30 7.03 -5.40
CA ALA A 2 11.90 6.84 -4.97
C ALA A 2 11.06 6.12 -6.03
N VAL A 3 11.31 6.36 -7.32
CA VAL A 3 10.62 5.68 -8.42
C VAL A 3 11.19 4.26 -8.53
N ILE A 4 10.33 3.27 -8.32
CA ILE A 4 10.70 1.84 -8.33
C ILE A 4 10.25 1.14 -9.61
N SER A 5 9.18 1.63 -10.25
CA SER A 5 8.62 1.05 -11.48
C SER A 5 8.07 2.15 -12.40
N PRO A 6 8.23 2.03 -13.73
CA PRO A 6 7.58 2.94 -14.68
C PRO A 6 6.07 2.69 -14.82
N ALA A 7 5.56 1.56 -14.32
CA ALA A 7 4.14 1.18 -14.38
C ALA A 7 3.58 0.94 -12.97
N ALA A 8 2.39 1.48 -12.70
CA ALA A 8 1.65 1.23 -11.47
C ALA A 8 1.04 -0.19 -11.46
N PRO A 9 0.82 -0.80 -10.26
CA PRO A 9 -0.01 -1.99 -10.15
C PRO A 9 -1.45 -1.69 -10.56
N THR A 10 -2.26 -2.72 -10.82
CA THR A 10 -3.68 -2.55 -11.21
C THR A 10 -4.60 -2.09 -10.08
N ASP A 11 -4.15 -2.23 -8.83
CA ASP A 11 -4.78 -1.82 -7.58
C ASP A 11 -3.71 -1.87 -6.46
N ILE A 12 -4.03 -1.46 -5.22
CA ILE A 12 -3.10 -1.55 -4.08
C ILE A 12 -2.57 -2.99 -3.84
N VAL A 13 -1.33 -3.12 -3.38
CA VAL A 13 -0.60 -4.40 -3.32
C VAL A 13 -1.12 -5.28 -2.19
N GLN A 14 -1.37 -4.72 -1.01
CA GLN A 14 -1.95 -5.48 0.09
C GLN A 14 -3.42 -5.82 -0.15
N SER A 15 -4.10 -5.14 -1.09
CA SER A 15 -5.54 -5.27 -1.30
C SER A 15 -6.30 -5.09 0.03
N ASN A 16 -7.54 -5.58 0.14
CA ASN A 16 -8.28 -5.57 1.40
C ASN A 16 -8.03 -6.82 2.25
N ARG A 17 -6.78 -7.31 2.31
CA ARG A 17 -6.44 -8.45 3.17
C ARG A 17 -6.64 -8.09 4.65
N PRO A 18 -7.12 -9.02 5.50
CA PRO A 18 -7.33 -8.76 6.94
C PRO A 18 -6.03 -8.53 7.71
N ARG A 19 -4.88 -8.84 7.11
CA ARG A 19 -3.55 -8.55 7.64
C ARG A 19 -2.63 -8.15 6.50
N VAL A 20 -1.68 -7.27 6.77
CA VAL A 20 -0.54 -7.03 5.89
C VAL A 20 0.31 -8.30 5.80
N LEU A 21 0.56 -8.80 4.58
CA LEU A 21 1.35 -10.00 4.34
C LEU A 21 2.69 -9.63 3.70
N ASP A 22 3.77 -10.15 4.27
CA ASP A 22 5.10 -10.09 3.65
C ASP A 22 5.12 -10.89 2.34
N GLY A 23 5.80 -10.38 1.32
CA GLY A 23 5.85 -11.00 0.00
C GLY A 23 4.54 -10.90 -0.80
N ALA A 24 3.58 -10.08 -0.38
CA ALA A 24 2.31 -9.94 -1.09
C ALA A 24 2.45 -9.26 -2.45
N TYR A 25 1.64 -9.75 -3.40
CA TYR A 25 1.28 -9.07 -4.64
C TYR A 25 -0.17 -8.62 -4.58
N ASN A 26 -0.57 -7.76 -5.52
CA ASN A 26 -1.98 -7.46 -5.76
C ASN A 26 -2.78 -8.75 -6.01
N ILE A 27 -3.95 -8.90 -5.38
CA ILE A 27 -4.85 -10.04 -5.62
C ILE A 27 -5.72 -9.73 -6.84
N PRO A 28 -5.80 -10.64 -7.83
CA PRO A 28 -6.79 -10.56 -8.90
C PRO A 28 -8.21 -10.38 -8.37
N LEU A 29 -8.99 -9.46 -8.96
CA LEU A 29 -10.37 -9.20 -8.51
C LEU A 29 -11.26 -10.44 -8.54
N ALA A 30 -10.98 -11.39 -9.45
CA ALA A 30 -11.66 -12.69 -9.51
C ALA A 30 -11.52 -13.48 -8.20
N GLU A 31 -10.32 -13.50 -7.63
CA GLU A 31 -9.99 -14.25 -6.41
C GLU A 31 -10.52 -13.52 -5.18
N LEU A 32 -10.33 -12.19 -5.12
CA LEU A 32 -10.81 -11.37 -4.02
C LEU A 32 -12.33 -11.49 -3.81
N MET A 33 -13.08 -11.62 -4.90
CA MET A 33 -14.55 -11.73 -4.86
C MET A 33 -15.08 -13.17 -4.92
N ASP A 34 -14.22 -14.19 -4.86
CA ASP A 34 -14.59 -15.60 -5.05
C ASP A 34 -15.52 -15.82 -6.26
N ARG A 35 -15.18 -15.19 -7.40
CA ARG A 35 -16.03 -15.26 -8.59
C ARG A 35 -16.06 -16.67 -9.14
N LYS A 36 -17.24 -17.09 -9.58
CA LYS A 36 -17.48 -18.37 -10.27
C LYS A 36 -17.49 -18.18 -11.78
N GLU A 37 -17.33 -19.28 -12.52
CA GLU A 37 -17.42 -19.25 -13.97
C GLU A 37 -18.84 -18.87 -14.45
N PRO A 38 -18.96 -18.10 -15.56
CA PRO A 38 -17.88 -17.60 -16.43
C PRO A 38 -17.24 -16.27 -15.97
N ALA A 39 -17.81 -15.61 -14.96
CA ALA A 39 -17.39 -14.27 -14.51
C ALA A 39 -15.95 -14.22 -13.97
N ARG A 40 -15.41 -15.37 -13.53
CA ARG A 40 -14.01 -15.52 -13.14
C ARG A 40 -13.07 -15.36 -14.34
N THR A 41 -13.30 -16.11 -15.42
CA THR A 41 -12.51 -16.01 -16.66
C THR A 41 -12.53 -14.58 -17.23
N GLU A 42 -13.72 -13.97 -17.32
CA GLU A 42 -13.87 -12.59 -17.83
C GLU A 42 -13.11 -11.56 -16.98
N ALA A 43 -13.00 -11.78 -15.67
CA ALA A 43 -12.25 -10.90 -14.78
C ALA A 43 -10.74 -11.00 -15.01
N TYR A 44 -10.19 -12.21 -15.17
CA TYR A 44 -8.77 -12.39 -15.50
C TYR A 44 -8.42 -11.80 -16.87
N GLU A 45 -9.28 -11.97 -17.87
CA GLU A 45 -9.04 -11.37 -19.19
C GLU A 45 -9.05 -9.83 -19.13
N ARG A 46 -9.96 -9.24 -18.35
CA ARG A 46 -10.00 -7.79 -18.15
C ARG A 46 -8.73 -7.29 -17.48
N GLU A 47 -8.28 -7.98 -16.44
CA GLU A 47 -7.04 -7.66 -15.74
C GLU A 47 -5.82 -7.80 -16.65
N ALA A 48 -5.72 -8.88 -17.44
CA ALA A 48 -4.64 -9.06 -18.41
C ALA A 48 -4.58 -7.92 -19.43
N ARG A 49 -5.74 -7.46 -19.94
CA ARG A 49 -5.81 -6.28 -20.82
C ARG A 49 -5.32 -5.02 -20.12
N GLN A 50 -5.69 -4.81 -18.85
CA GLN A 50 -5.26 -3.66 -18.07
C GLN A 50 -3.74 -3.68 -17.82
N ARG A 51 -3.18 -4.83 -17.41
CA ARG A 51 -1.73 -5.00 -17.23
C ARG A 51 -0.97 -4.71 -18.52
N ALA A 52 -1.45 -5.22 -19.65
CA ALA A 52 -0.86 -4.95 -20.97
C ALA A 52 -0.92 -3.46 -21.34
N ALA A 53 -2.04 -2.77 -21.07
CA ALA A 53 -2.20 -1.35 -21.33
C ALA A 53 -1.26 -0.48 -20.47
N LEU A 54 -0.95 -0.93 -19.25
CA LEU A 54 0.01 -0.27 -18.35
C LEU A 54 1.47 -0.61 -18.66
N GLY A 55 1.74 -1.58 -19.54
CA GLY A 55 3.07 -2.14 -19.73
C GLY A 55 3.61 -2.86 -18.49
N LEU A 56 2.71 -3.36 -17.63
CA LEU A 56 3.06 -4.01 -16.37
C LEU A 56 3.48 -5.46 -16.62
N THR A 57 4.79 -5.71 -16.65
CA THR A 57 5.38 -7.05 -16.79
C THR A 57 5.50 -7.79 -15.46
N ASP A 58 5.77 -9.10 -15.50
CA ASP A 58 5.99 -9.90 -14.29
C ASP A 58 7.21 -9.43 -13.48
N GLU A 59 8.27 -8.94 -14.15
CA GLU A 59 9.42 -8.35 -13.46
C GLU A 59 9.04 -7.06 -12.72
N LEU A 60 8.17 -6.24 -13.31
CA LEU A 60 7.67 -5.03 -12.64
C LEU A 60 6.72 -5.37 -11.48
N ILE A 61 5.92 -6.43 -11.61
CA ILE A 61 5.10 -6.97 -10.52
C ILE A 61 6.00 -7.42 -9.35
N GLU A 62 7.12 -8.08 -9.61
CA GLU A 62 8.08 -8.47 -8.57
C GLU A 62 8.71 -7.26 -7.88
N VAL A 63 9.01 -6.19 -8.62
CA VAL A 63 9.52 -4.94 -8.02
C VAL A 63 8.47 -4.29 -7.11
N LEU A 64 7.18 -4.42 -7.43
CA LEU A 64 6.08 -3.86 -6.65
C LEU A 64 5.72 -4.70 -5.41
N ARG A 65 6.19 -5.95 -5.35
CA ARG A 65 5.96 -6.86 -4.21
C ARG A 65 6.24 -6.17 -2.88
N TYR A 66 5.34 -6.37 -1.93
CA TYR A 66 5.54 -5.85 -0.59
C TYR A 66 6.62 -6.66 0.13
N SER A 67 7.55 -5.97 0.78
CA SER A 67 8.51 -6.60 1.70
C SER A 67 8.67 -5.74 2.94
N SER A 68 8.50 -6.36 4.12
CA SER A 68 8.75 -5.74 5.41
C SER A 68 10.24 -5.70 5.78
N THR A 69 11.06 -6.55 5.15
CA THR A 69 12.49 -6.71 5.45
C THR A 69 13.40 -6.04 4.42
N ASP A 70 12.97 -5.92 3.17
CA ASP A 70 13.67 -5.19 2.10
C ASP A 70 12.73 -4.15 1.47
N PRO A 71 12.35 -3.09 2.21
CA PRO A 71 11.44 -2.08 1.72
C PRO A 71 12.03 -1.32 0.53
N ARG A 72 11.33 -1.34 -0.61
CA ARG A 72 11.72 -0.57 -1.81
C ARG A 72 11.47 0.93 -1.62
N GLY A 73 12.20 1.75 -2.37
CA GLY A 73 12.00 3.20 -2.44
C GLY A 73 13.12 4.01 -1.80
N LEU A 74 12.81 5.27 -1.47
CA LEU A 74 13.71 6.20 -0.79
C LEU A 74 13.36 6.27 0.70
N VAL A 75 14.30 5.89 1.56
CA VAL A 75 14.18 6.01 3.02
C VAL A 75 14.26 7.46 3.47
N ALA A 76 13.48 7.84 4.48
CA ALA A 76 13.40 9.20 5.02
C ALA A 76 14.75 9.76 5.52
N THR A 77 15.65 8.91 6.02
CA THR A 77 17.01 9.30 6.43
C THR A 77 17.92 9.66 5.26
N ALA A 78 17.59 9.21 4.05
CA ALA A 78 18.31 9.57 2.82
C ALA A 78 17.70 10.79 2.10
N MET A 79 16.60 11.34 2.62
CA MET A 79 15.96 12.53 2.08
C MET A 79 16.61 13.81 2.60
N ASN A 80 16.68 14.83 1.74
CA ASN A 80 17.06 16.18 2.17
C ASN A 80 15.91 16.86 2.95
N GLY A 81 16.16 18.04 3.51
CA GLY A 81 15.18 18.78 4.33
C GLY A 81 13.83 18.98 3.65
N SER A 82 13.82 19.52 2.43
CA SER A 82 12.57 19.77 1.69
C SER A 82 11.82 18.48 1.32
N GLN A 83 12.54 17.39 1.02
CA GLN A 83 11.93 16.08 0.77
C GLN A 83 11.31 15.50 2.04
N ARG A 84 11.97 15.66 3.19
CA ARG A 84 11.42 15.24 4.50
C ARG A 84 10.18 16.05 4.87
N GLU A 85 10.17 17.37 4.62
CA GLU A 85 8.99 18.22 4.82
C GLU A 85 7.81 17.76 3.96
N LEU A 86 8.04 17.42 2.68
CA LEU A 86 7.01 16.85 1.81
C LEU A 86 6.51 15.49 2.30
N LEU A 87 7.41 14.61 2.78
CA LEU A 87 7.04 13.33 3.36
C LEU A 87 6.19 13.53 4.62
N THR A 88 6.57 14.46 5.50
CA THR A 88 5.81 14.83 6.70
C THR A 88 4.41 15.32 6.31
N ALA A 89 4.31 16.25 5.37
CA ALA A 89 3.04 16.77 4.89
C ALA A 89 2.17 15.65 4.32
N LEU A 90 2.75 14.73 3.53
CA LEU A 90 2.04 13.60 2.96
C LEU A 90 1.50 12.65 4.04
N VAL A 91 2.31 12.26 5.03
CA VAL A 91 1.84 11.41 6.15
C VAL A 91 0.73 12.11 6.93
N ARG A 92 0.91 13.41 7.22
CA ARG A 92 -0.09 14.24 7.92
C ARG A 92 -1.43 14.31 7.18
N GLN A 93 -1.45 14.31 5.84
CA GLN A 93 -2.71 14.21 5.09
C GLN A 93 -3.54 12.99 5.48
N TYR A 94 -2.92 11.87 5.87
CA TYR A 94 -3.63 10.67 6.30
C TYR A 94 -4.03 10.73 7.76
N VAL A 95 -3.08 11.07 8.63
CA VAL A 95 -3.25 11.05 10.08
C VAL A 95 -4.24 12.12 10.53
N ASP A 96 -4.15 13.34 9.98
CA ASP A 96 -4.98 14.49 10.37
C ASP A 96 -6.43 14.39 9.85
N ARG A 97 -6.82 13.27 9.23
CA ARG A 97 -8.24 12.96 8.93
C ARG A 97 -8.99 12.41 10.15
N MET A 98 -8.28 12.01 11.18
CA MET A 98 -8.85 11.60 12.46
C MET A 98 -9.15 12.83 13.33
N PRO A 99 -9.98 12.70 14.38
CA PRO A 99 -10.10 13.76 15.39
C PRO A 99 -8.73 14.14 15.96
N ASP A 100 -8.49 15.43 16.19
CA ASP A 100 -7.17 16.00 16.54
C ASP A 100 -6.44 15.23 17.65
N GLU A 101 -7.16 14.85 18.72
CA GLU A 101 -6.57 14.08 19.83
C GLU A 101 -6.03 12.71 19.39
N ILE A 102 -6.74 12.03 18.48
CA ILE A 102 -6.32 10.74 17.91
C ILE A 102 -5.19 10.95 16.89
N ALA A 103 -5.29 11.99 16.06
CA ALA A 103 -4.26 12.32 15.09
C ALA A 103 -2.91 12.56 15.76
N GLU A 104 -2.87 13.32 16.87
CA GLU A 104 -1.63 13.55 17.62
C GLU A 104 -1.11 12.28 18.31
N LEU A 105 -1.99 11.40 18.80
CA LEU A 105 -1.58 10.10 19.35
C LEU A 105 -0.97 9.19 18.28
N GLU A 106 -1.56 9.10 17.09
CA GLU A 106 -1.02 8.30 15.99
C GLU A 106 0.26 8.93 15.43
N TRP A 107 0.32 10.26 15.33
CA TRP A 107 1.52 10.97 14.93
C TRP A 107 2.70 10.69 15.87
N GLY A 108 2.46 10.67 17.18
CA GLY A 108 3.49 10.33 18.18
C GLY A 108 4.01 8.89 18.10
N LYS A 109 3.31 7.97 17.41
CA LYS A 109 3.84 6.63 17.11
C LYS A 109 4.69 6.61 15.84
N ILE A 110 4.40 7.54 14.92
CA ILE A 110 5.04 7.65 13.62
C ILE A 110 6.29 8.53 13.70
N ASP A 111 6.32 9.56 14.54
CA ASP A 111 7.45 10.47 14.61
C ASP A 111 8.76 9.81 15.11
N GLY A 112 9.86 10.54 14.98
CA GLY A 112 11.18 10.06 15.41
C GLY A 112 11.65 8.81 14.62
N PRO A 113 12.05 7.71 15.30
CA PRO A 113 12.66 6.55 14.64
C PRO A 113 11.76 5.86 13.61
N THR A 114 10.44 5.81 13.83
CA THR A 114 9.50 5.21 12.87
C THR A 114 9.48 6.03 11.58
N PHE A 115 9.42 7.35 11.68
CA PHE A 115 9.44 8.27 10.54
C PHE A 115 10.74 8.14 9.76
N ASP A 116 11.86 8.05 10.46
CA ASP A 116 13.18 7.86 9.87
C ASP A 116 13.30 6.53 9.09
N ALA A 117 12.53 5.52 9.48
CA ALA A 117 12.44 4.24 8.80
C ALA A 117 11.45 4.21 7.62
N ILE A 118 10.66 5.27 7.40
CA ILE A 118 9.69 5.31 6.29
C ILE A 118 10.42 5.27 4.96
N HIS A 119 10.05 4.28 4.13
CA HIS A 119 10.43 4.20 2.73
C HIS A 119 9.27 4.70 1.87
N PHE A 120 9.57 5.67 1.01
CA PHE A 120 8.65 6.16 -0.01
C PHE A 120 8.97 5.53 -1.36
N ALA A 121 8.04 4.74 -1.89
CA ALA A 121 8.11 4.13 -3.20
C ALA A 121 7.04 4.71 -4.13
N TRP A 122 7.41 4.99 -5.38
CA TRP A 122 6.53 5.49 -6.43
C TRP A 122 6.55 4.56 -7.65
N ALA A 123 5.40 4.34 -8.26
CA ALA A 123 5.27 3.61 -9.51
C ALA A 123 4.32 4.31 -10.49
N GLY A 124 4.70 4.33 -11.77
CA GLY A 124 3.99 5.09 -12.81
C GLY A 124 4.66 6.43 -13.14
N PRO A 125 4.16 7.15 -14.15
CA PRO A 125 4.68 8.47 -14.52
C PRO A 125 4.42 9.51 -13.41
N GLY A 126 5.15 10.63 -13.46
CA GLY A 126 5.00 11.72 -12.48
C GLY A 126 3.85 12.70 -12.78
N ASP A 127 3.08 12.48 -13.85
CA ASP A 127 1.90 13.29 -14.17
C ASP A 127 0.69 12.76 -13.37
N PRO A 128 0.05 13.58 -12.52
CA PRO A 128 -1.11 13.15 -11.72
C PRO A 128 -2.32 12.71 -12.55
N ARG A 129 -2.37 13.03 -13.86
CA ARG A 129 -3.42 12.56 -14.79
C ARG A 129 -3.10 11.21 -15.45
N THR A 130 -2.02 10.56 -15.04
CA THR A 130 -1.63 9.25 -15.56
C THR A 130 -1.71 8.20 -14.46
N PRO A 131 -1.86 6.90 -14.80
CA PRO A 131 -1.91 5.84 -13.81
C PRO A 131 -0.68 5.83 -12.89
N HIS A 132 -0.89 5.97 -11.59
CA HIS A 132 0.19 6.02 -10.61
C HIS A 132 -0.17 5.39 -9.28
N TYR A 133 0.87 5.03 -8.54
CA TYR A 133 0.82 4.40 -7.23
C TYR A 133 1.96 4.91 -6.35
N TYR A 134 1.70 4.99 -5.05
CA TYR A 134 2.78 5.11 -4.08
C TYR A 134 2.53 4.32 -2.80
N ARG A 135 3.64 3.98 -2.14
CA ARG A 135 3.65 3.30 -0.85
C ARG A 135 4.57 4.03 0.12
N LEU A 136 4.07 4.28 1.32
CA LEU A 136 4.87 4.67 2.48
C LEU A 136 4.88 3.48 3.43
N GLN A 137 6.05 2.99 3.81
CA GLN A 137 6.13 1.84 4.72
C GLN A 137 7.28 1.97 5.72
N ALA A 138 6.99 1.62 6.96
CA ALA A 138 7.94 1.45 8.06
C ALA A 138 7.43 0.30 8.96
N PRO A 139 8.18 -0.14 9.98
CA PRO A 139 7.61 -0.98 11.02
C PRO A 139 6.33 -0.33 11.57
N ARG A 140 5.24 -1.11 11.67
CA ARG A 140 3.94 -0.65 12.19
C ARG A 140 3.28 0.51 11.44
N PHE A 141 3.70 0.81 10.22
CA PHE A 141 3.12 1.89 9.44
C PHE A 141 3.10 1.54 7.95
N LEU A 142 1.92 1.57 7.35
CA LEU A 142 1.73 1.38 5.92
C LEU A 142 0.69 2.36 5.39
N ILE A 143 1.03 3.05 4.32
CA ILE A 143 0.09 3.73 3.43
C ILE A 143 0.27 3.17 2.03
N GLU A 144 -0.83 2.84 1.37
CA GLU A 144 -0.85 2.63 -0.07
C GLU A 144 -1.86 3.58 -0.72
N PHE A 145 -1.54 4.01 -1.93
CA PHE A 145 -2.41 4.81 -2.78
C PHE A 145 -2.24 4.32 -4.21
N ASP A 146 -3.35 4.16 -4.92
CA ASP A 146 -3.35 4.02 -6.37
C ASP A 146 -4.46 4.86 -7.00
N ASN A 147 -4.21 5.31 -8.23
CA ASN A 147 -5.21 5.90 -9.10
C ASN A 147 -4.98 5.42 -10.53
N VAL A 148 -5.44 4.20 -10.81
CA VAL A 148 -5.20 3.51 -12.08
C VAL A 148 -6.51 3.22 -12.81
N GLN A 149 -7.60 3.02 -12.07
CA GLN A 149 -8.88 2.62 -12.62
C GLN A 149 -9.67 3.83 -13.15
N SER A 150 -10.64 3.54 -14.03
CA SER A 150 -11.58 4.53 -14.58
C SER A 150 -10.92 5.77 -15.18
N ASP A 151 -9.81 5.59 -15.92
CA ASP A 151 -9.04 6.69 -16.52
C ASP A 151 -8.53 7.69 -15.47
N VAL A 152 -7.90 7.16 -14.41
CA VAL A 152 -7.29 7.97 -13.33
C VAL A 152 -8.33 8.80 -12.57
N ASN A 153 -9.54 8.25 -12.42
CA ASN A 153 -10.68 8.89 -11.75
C ASN A 153 -11.31 7.99 -10.67
N HIS A 154 -10.58 6.98 -10.20
CA HIS A 154 -11.02 6.11 -9.11
C HIS A 154 -9.81 5.79 -8.24
N ILE A 155 -9.71 6.53 -7.15
CA ILE A 155 -8.63 6.42 -6.17
C ILE A 155 -8.97 5.31 -5.18
N HIS A 156 -8.02 4.42 -4.92
CA HIS A 156 -7.99 3.68 -3.67
C HIS A 156 -6.84 4.15 -2.82
N SER A 157 -7.06 4.17 -1.50
CA SER A 157 -6.00 4.43 -0.56
C SER A 157 -6.31 3.81 0.80
N VAL A 158 -5.26 3.38 1.49
CA VAL A 158 -5.35 2.78 2.82
C VAL A 158 -4.26 3.33 3.72
N TRP A 159 -4.54 3.39 5.01
CA TRP A 159 -3.57 3.58 6.09
C TRP A 159 -3.75 2.45 7.10
N ARG A 160 -2.65 1.81 7.51
CA ARG A 160 -2.66 0.62 8.37
C ARG A 160 -1.48 0.64 9.35
N ASP A 161 -1.70 0.10 10.54
CA ASP A 161 -0.64 -0.40 11.43
C ASP A 161 -0.60 -1.93 11.28
N PRO A 162 0.41 -2.52 10.61
CA PRO A 162 0.53 -3.97 10.46
C PRO A 162 0.52 -4.80 11.76
N GLU A 163 0.90 -4.22 12.92
CA GLU A 163 0.82 -4.90 14.22
C GLU A 163 -0.52 -4.68 14.92
N GLY A 164 -1.24 -3.61 14.58
CA GLY A 164 -2.55 -3.24 15.14
C GLY A 164 -3.71 -3.43 14.16
N ASP A 165 -3.53 -4.26 13.14
CA ASP A 165 -4.33 -4.26 11.93
C ASP A 165 -5.77 -4.76 12.14
N PHE A 166 -6.72 -4.18 11.41
CA PHE A 166 -8.13 -4.57 11.49
C PHE A 166 -8.33 -5.97 10.90
N GLY A 167 -8.58 -6.96 11.76
CA GLY A 167 -8.75 -8.36 11.36
C GLY A 167 -7.97 -9.39 12.17
N ALA A 168 -7.29 -8.97 13.25
CA ALA A 168 -6.89 -9.92 14.28
C ALA A 168 -8.14 -10.60 14.86
N ASP A 169 -8.19 -11.94 14.82
CA ASP A 169 -9.19 -12.70 15.54
C ASP A 169 -8.79 -12.74 17.02
N ILE A 170 -8.98 -11.59 17.68
CA ILE A 170 -8.64 -11.37 19.09
C ILE A 170 -9.32 -12.43 19.96
N LEU A 171 -10.51 -12.89 19.55
CA LEU A 171 -11.25 -13.92 20.24
C LEU A 171 -10.58 -15.30 20.11
N ALA A 172 -10.19 -15.73 18.90
CA ALA A 172 -9.43 -16.96 18.71
C ALA A 172 -8.06 -16.92 19.42
N GLN A 173 -7.38 -15.78 19.40
CA GLN A 173 -6.12 -15.58 20.14
C GLN A 173 -6.34 -15.68 21.66
N HIS A 174 -7.40 -15.09 22.19
CA HIS A 174 -7.77 -15.22 23.60
C HIS A 174 -8.03 -16.67 24.00
N TYR A 175 -8.80 -17.43 23.20
CA TYR A 175 -9.04 -18.86 23.47
C TYR A 175 -7.75 -19.69 23.46
N ALA A 176 -6.84 -19.42 22.53
CA ALA A 176 -5.58 -20.16 22.42
C ALA A 176 -4.60 -19.90 23.59
N HIS A 177 -4.66 -18.72 24.22
CA HIS A 177 -3.69 -18.31 25.24
C HIS A 177 -4.25 -18.24 26.68
N ALA A 178 -5.56 -18.05 26.86
CA ALA A 178 -6.18 -17.86 28.17
C ALA A 178 -6.94 -19.10 28.69
N HIS A 179 -7.15 -20.11 27.84
CA HIS A 179 -7.93 -21.31 28.16
C HIS A 179 -7.22 -22.62 27.78
N SER A 180 -5.87 -22.66 27.87
CA SER A 180 -5.07 -23.90 27.81
C SER A 180 -5.03 -24.62 29.15
#